data_AF-A0A5C5SLU4-F1
#
_entry.id   AF-A0A5C5SLU4-F1
#
_cell.length_a   1.000
_cell.length_b   1.000
_cell.length_c   1.000
_cell.angle_alpha   90.00
_cell.angle_beta   90.00
_cell.angle_gamma   90.00
#
_symmetry.space_group_name_H-M   'P 1'
#
loop_
_entity.id
_entity.type
_entity.pdbx_description
1 polymer ?
#
loop_
_entity_poly.entity_id
_entity_poly.type
_entity_poly.pdbx_seq_one_letter_code
_entity_poly.pdbx_strand_id
1 'polypeptide(L)'
;MSRVGAALMAAALLGRPALAQPTGDSGFEGVRFGVTSAELLQQFGARATMLDRRLDFGDAYVDVTVRRYVLGGFPFIVFFQMDKASGLLKRIQIERPRHGAVAMVHRAAVTALTAQYGAPTYACVQAAPRSGRQAIDERIWQRDGVVVRLVFREQDLGVLVPRRLGVDDWQVWEPSLEGMPQQLFVRIAPAAGEPVSCGALP
;
A
#
# COMPACT_ATOMS: atom_id res chain seq x y z
N MET A 1 -25.66 -58.24 -38.15
CA MET A 1 -24.44 -57.44 -38.36
C MET A 1 -24.72 -56.01 -37.96
N SER A 2 -23.79 -55.38 -37.23
CA SER A 2 -23.68 -53.94 -36.93
C SER A 2 -24.64 -53.32 -35.91
N ARG A 3 -24.22 -52.43 -35.00
CA ARG A 3 -22.88 -51.97 -34.56
C ARG A 3 -23.12 -51.20 -33.24
N VAL A 4 -22.22 -51.42 -32.28
CA VAL A 4 -22.12 -50.70 -31.01
C VAL A 4 -21.74 -49.24 -31.29
N GLY A 5 -22.47 -48.27 -30.73
CA GLY A 5 -22.11 -46.85 -30.74
C GLY A 5 -21.69 -46.40 -29.34
N ALA A 6 -20.38 -46.35 -29.10
CA ALA A 6 -19.78 -45.94 -27.84
C ALA A 6 -19.78 -44.40 -27.71
N ALA A 7 -20.16 -43.93 -26.53
CA ALA A 7 -20.10 -42.54 -26.10
C ALA A 7 -18.65 -42.08 -25.89
N LEU A 8 -18.32 -40.88 -26.37
CA LEU A 8 -17.08 -40.17 -26.03
C LEU A 8 -17.45 -38.92 -25.23
N MET A 9 -17.29 -39.02 -23.92
CA MET A 9 -17.37 -37.93 -22.97
C MET A 9 -16.00 -37.25 -22.93
N ALA A 10 -15.87 -36.08 -23.57
CA ALA A 10 -14.66 -35.27 -23.51
C ALA A 10 -14.65 -34.46 -22.20
N ALA A 11 -13.81 -34.88 -21.25
CA ALA A 11 -13.54 -34.15 -20.03
C ALA A 11 -12.65 -32.93 -20.34
N ALA A 12 -13.25 -31.74 -20.36
CA ALA A 12 -12.53 -30.47 -20.39
C ALA A 12 -11.91 -30.20 -19.00
N LEU A 13 -10.65 -30.58 -18.83
CA LEU A 13 -9.80 -30.13 -17.72
C LEU A 13 -9.57 -28.62 -17.88
N LEU A 14 -10.40 -27.82 -17.21
CA LEU A 14 -10.19 -26.39 -17.03
C LEU A 14 -8.92 -26.18 -16.18
N GLY A 15 -7.77 -26.05 -16.83
CA GLY A 15 -6.55 -25.56 -16.19
C GLY A 15 -6.81 -24.16 -15.64
N ARG A 16 -6.89 -24.04 -14.31
CA ARG A 16 -6.83 -22.72 -13.65
C ARG A 16 -5.48 -22.10 -14.01
N PRO A 17 -5.43 -20.89 -14.58
CA PRO A 17 -4.16 -20.20 -14.72
C PRO A 17 -3.60 -20.01 -13.31
N ALA A 18 -2.49 -20.68 -13.01
CA ALA A 18 -1.68 -20.34 -11.85
C ALA A 18 -1.21 -18.91 -12.10
N LEU A 19 -1.80 -17.95 -11.39
CA LEU A 19 -1.28 -16.58 -11.39
C LEU A 19 0.17 -16.68 -10.95
N ALA A 20 1.09 -16.39 -11.87
CA ALA A 20 2.51 -16.41 -11.58
C ALA A 20 2.75 -15.52 -10.37
N GLN A 21 3.39 -16.08 -9.34
CA GLN A 21 3.64 -15.33 -8.14
C GLN A 21 4.58 -14.17 -8.46
N PRO A 22 4.32 -13.00 -7.88
CA PRO A 22 5.21 -11.89 -8.10
C PRO A 22 6.59 -12.22 -7.54
N THR A 23 7.57 -12.26 -8.44
CA THR A 23 8.98 -12.45 -8.15
C THR A 23 9.72 -11.25 -8.72
N GLY A 24 10.63 -10.67 -7.95
CA GLY A 24 11.32 -9.45 -8.35
C GLY A 24 11.68 -8.57 -7.16
N ASP A 25 12.47 -7.53 -7.40
CA ASP A 25 12.79 -6.51 -6.41
C ASP A 25 11.52 -5.70 -6.07
N SER A 26 11.33 -5.37 -4.80
CA SER A 26 10.25 -4.50 -4.35
C SER A 26 10.63 -3.01 -4.35
N GLY A 27 11.92 -2.68 -4.53
CA GLY A 27 12.45 -1.33 -4.37
C GLY A 27 12.51 -0.85 -2.91
N PHE A 28 12.12 -1.70 -1.96
CA PHE A 28 12.11 -1.42 -0.52
C PHE A 28 13.25 -2.16 0.20
N GLU A 29 14.28 -1.44 0.64
CA GLU A 29 15.42 -1.99 1.41
C GLU A 29 16.01 -3.31 0.83
N GLY A 30 15.98 -3.49 -0.49
CA GLY A 30 16.47 -4.70 -1.18
C GLY A 30 15.60 -5.95 -0.97
N VAL A 31 14.41 -5.84 -0.39
CA VAL A 31 13.46 -6.94 -0.24
C VAL A 31 12.94 -7.37 -1.61
N ARG A 32 12.88 -8.67 -1.85
CA ARG A 32 12.25 -9.26 -3.04
C ARG A 32 10.84 -9.75 -2.71
N PHE A 33 9.91 -9.64 -3.67
CA PHE A 33 8.66 -10.39 -3.58
C PHE A 33 8.91 -11.90 -3.73
N GLY A 34 8.01 -12.70 -3.18
CA GLY A 34 8.11 -14.16 -3.22
C GLY A 34 8.99 -14.78 -2.13
N VAL A 35 9.55 -13.98 -1.21
CA VAL A 35 10.34 -14.50 -0.06
C VAL A 35 9.43 -14.92 1.09
N THR A 36 9.92 -15.81 1.95
CA THR A 36 9.25 -16.31 3.16
C THR A 36 9.43 -15.39 4.36
N SER A 37 8.63 -15.60 5.41
CA SER A 37 8.79 -14.91 6.71
C SER A 37 10.16 -15.15 7.34
N ALA A 38 10.75 -16.34 7.13
CA ALA A 38 12.09 -16.67 7.65
C ALA A 38 13.19 -15.84 6.96
N GLU A 39 13.11 -15.69 5.63
CA GLU A 39 14.02 -14.84 4.87
C GLU A 39 13.90 -13.37 5.27
N LEU A 40 12.68 -12.88 5.54
CA LEU A 40 12.47 -11.53 6.08
C LEU A 40 13.11 -11.34 7.45
N LEU A 41 12.94 -12.31 8.36
CA LEU A 41 13.59 -12.27 9.68
C LEU A 41 15.12 -12.28 9.55
N GLN A 42 15.66 -13.06 8.62
CA GLN A 42 17.09 -13.09 8.36
C GLN A 42 17.60 -11.75 7.82
N GLN A 43 16.88 -11.14 6.86
CA GLN A 43 17.27 -9.88 6.23
C GLN A 43 17.27 -8.70 7.22
N PHE A 44 16.23 -8.61 8.06
CA PHE A 44 16.06 -7.47 8.97
C PHE A 44 16.63 -7.71 10.38
N GLY A 45 16.96 -8.95 10.71
CA GLY A 45 17.54 -9.35 12.00
C GLY A 45 16.75 -8.79 13.17
N ALA A 46 17.44 -8.13 14.11
CA ALA A 46 16.85 -7.56 15.32
C ALA A 46 15.81 -6.44 15.06
N ARG A 47 15.74 -5.86 13.84
CA ARG A 47 14.72 -4.86 13.48
C ARG A 47 13.36 -5.51 13.21
N ALA A 48 13.35 -6.78 12.80
CA ALA A 48 12.13 -7.50 12.54
C ALA A 48 11.61 -8.19 13.81
N THR A 49 10.29 -8.31 13.88
CA THR A 49 9.57 -8.98 14.96
C THR A 49 8.57 -9.94 14.35
N MET A 50 8.72 -11.22 14.69
CA MET A 50 7.67 -12.21 14.48
C MET A 50 6.53 -11.92 15.47
N LEU A 51 5.30 -11.86 14.97
CA LEU A 51 4.11 -11.64 15.79
C LEU A 51 3.64 -12.97 16.39
N ASP A 52 3.27 -12.95 17.66
CA ASP A 52 2.69 -14.13 18.34
C ASP A 52 1.38 -14.60 17.70
N ARG A 53 0.66 -13.67 17.05
CA ARG A 53 -0.55 -13.96 16.27
C ARG A 53 -0.52 -13.22 14.95
N ARG A 54 -0.89 -13.93 13.89
CA ARG A 54 -1.01 -13.37 12.55
C ARG A 54 -2.13 -12.33 12.51
N LEU A 55 -1.87 -11.20 11.86
CA LEU A 55 -2.89 -10.22 11.53
C LEU A 55 -3.50 -10.58 10.17
N ASP A 56 -4.83 -10.58 10.08
CA ASP A 56 -5.54 -10.90 8.84
C ASP A 56 -5.71 -9.64 7.98
N PHE A 57 -5.32 -9.75 6.70
CA PHE A 57 -5.44 -8.69 5.68
C PHE A 57 -6.19 -9.22 4.43
N GLY A 58 -7.29 -9.96 4.64
CA GLY A 58 -8.14 -10.45 3.57
C GLY A 58 -7.52 -11.62 2.81
N ASP A 59 -6.87 -11.35 1.69
CA ASP A 59 -6.16 -12.35 0.87
C ASP A 59 -4.71 -12.61 1.35
N ALA A 60 -4.24 -11.80 2.29
CA ALA A 60 -2.91 -11.89 2.89
C ALA A 60 -2.99 -11.94 4.42
N TYR A 61 -1.89 -12.30 5.06
CA TYR A 61 -1.68 -12.19 6.50
C TYR A 61 -0.36 -11.50 6.79
N VAL A 62 -0.19 -10.99 8.02
CA VAL A 62 1.09 -10.45 8.50
C VAL A 62 1.52 -11.23 9.72
N ASP A 63 2.71 -11.80 9.67
CA ASP A 63 3.38 -12.41 10.82
C ASP A 63 4.75 -11.79 11.10
N VAL A 64 5.33 -11.03 10.17
CA VAL A 64 6.58 -10.28 10.38
C VAL A 64 6.33 -8.78 10.25
N THR A 65 6.87 -8.01 11.19
CA THR A 65 6.84 -6.55 11.16
C THR A 65 8.22 -5.96 11.42
N VAL A 66 8.48 -4.77 10.88
CA VAL A 66 9.60 -3.91 11.31
C VAL A 66 9.02 -2.66 11.93
N ARG A 67 9.32 -2.43 13.21
CA ARG A 67 8.84 -1.26 13.95
C ARG A 67 9.86 -0.13 13.87
N ARG A 68 9.38 1.12 13.93
CA ARG A 68 10.22 2.35 13.90
C ARG A 68 11.03 2.49 12.60
N TYR A 69 10.52 1.99 11.48
CA TYR A 69 11.07 2.33 10.16
C TYR A 69 10.93 3.84 9.94
N VAL A 70 11.97 4.52 9.48
CA VAL A 70 11.96 5.97 9.33
C VAL A 70 11.62 6.35 7.89
N LEU A 71 10.54 7.09 7.70
CA LEU A 71 10.15 7.68 6.41
C LEU A 71 9.92 9.18 6.60
N GLY A 72 10.64 10.00 5.84
CA GLY A 72 10.56 11.46 5.98
C GLY A 72 10.93 11.97 7.38
N GLY A 73 11.82 11.27 8.09
CA GLY A 73 12.22 11.63 9.46
C GLY A 73 11.25 11.17 10.56
N PHE A 74 10.19 10.44 10.21
CA PHE A 74 9.18 9.98 11.17
C PHE A 74 9.10 8.46 11.27
N PRO A 75 8.74 7.88 12.43
CA PRO A 75 8.63 6.44 12.60
C PRO A 75 7.31 5.90 12.04
N PHE A 76 7.41 4.78 11.33
CA PHE A 76 6.33 3.98 10.76
C PHE A 76 6.51 2.51 11.18
N ILE A 77 5.48 1.71 10.91
CA ILE A 77 5.53 0.25 11.04
C ILE A 77 5.45 -0.33 9.64
N VAL A 78 6.35 -1.25 9.34
CA VAL A 78 6.33 -2.03 8.10
C VAL A 78 5.65 -3.36 8.40
N PHE A 79 4.61 -3.67 7.64
CA PHE A 79 3.86 -4.90 7.67
C PHE A 79 4.15 -5.66 6.37
N PHE A 80 4.77 -6.83 6.50
CA PHE A 80 5.02 -7.73 5.38
C PHE A 80 3.80 -8.62 5.18
N GLN A 81 3.02 -8.35 4.13
CA GLN A 81 1.80 -9.08 3.84
C GLN A 81 2.11 -10.30 2.99
N MET A 82 2.04 -11.45 3.64
CA MET A 82 2.27 -12.78 3.08
C MET A 82 0.98 -13.29 2.46
N ASP A 83 1.06 -13.83 1.24
CA ASP A 83 -0.07 -14.45 0.58
C ASP A 83 -0.56 -15.69 1.35
N LYS A 84 -1.86 -15.80 1.61
CA LYS A 84 -2.42 -16.90 2.41
C LYS A 84 -2.28 -18.27 1.75
N ALA A 85 -2.25 -18.33 0.42
CA ALA A 85 -2.20 -19.60 -0.30
C ALA A 85 -0.78 -20.16 -0.37
N SER A 86 0.21 -19.29 -0.56
CA SER A 86 1.60 -19.68 -0.78
C SER A 86 2.52 -19.44 0.41
N GLY A 87 2.16 -18.58 1.35
CA GLY A 87 3.01 -18.16 2.47
C GLY A 87 4.18 -17.26 2.05
N LEU A 88 4.17 -16.71 0.83
CA LEU A 88 5.23 -15.87 0.29
C LEU A 88 4.85 -14.39 0.29
N LEU A 89 5.84 -13.51 0.38
CA LEU A 89 5.65 -12.06 0.42
C LEU A 89 4.97 -11.58 -0.86
N LYS A 90 3.81 -10.93 -0.69
CA LYS A 90 2.97 -10.41 -1.78
C LYS A 90 2.96 -8.89 -1.82
N ARG A 91 2.89 -8.24 -0.66
CA ARG A 91 2.82 -6.78 -0.53
C ARG A 91 3.54 -6.31 0.72
N ILE A 92 3.97 -5.05 0.72
CA ILE A 92 4.52 -4.37 1.88
C ILE A 92 3.60 -3.18 2.18
N GLN A 93 3.21 -3.02 3.44
CA GLN A 93 2.47 -1.85 3.92
C GLN A 93 3.28 -1.12 4.98
N ILE A 94 3.62 0.14 4.72
CA ILE A 94 4.29 1.03 5.65
C ILE A 94 3.23 1.97 6.21
N GLU A 95 2.87 1.82 7.47
CA GLU A 95 1.75 2.55 8.06
C GLU A 95 2.18 3.36 9.27
N ARG A 96 1.64 4.57 9.36
CA ARG A 96 1.78 5.42 10.54
C ARG A 96 0.65 5.10 11.52
N PRO A 97 0.95 4.88 12.82
CA PRO A 97 -0.09 4.77 13.84
C PRO A 97 -1.02 5.99 13.79
N ARG A 98 -2.34 5.76 13.92
CA ARG A 98 -3.40 6.75 13.67
C ARG A 98 -3.14 8.13 14.30
N HIS A 99 -2.73 8.18 15.56
CA HIS A 99 -2.47 9.45 16.26
C HIS A 99 -1.29 10.26 15.71
N GLY A 100 -0.42 9.65 14.90
CA GLY A 100 0.71 10.32 14.27
C GLY A 100 0.56 10.57 12.78
N ALA A 101 -0.56 10.18 12.17
CA ALA A 101 -0.82 10.31 10.74
C ALA A 101 -1.31 11.72 10.41
N VAL A 102 -0.49 12.75 10.61
CA VAL A 102 -0.86 14.16 10.41
C VAL A 102 -0.34 14.76 9.10
N ALA A 103 -0.91 15.89 8.66
CA ALA A 103 -0.54 16.56 7.40
C ALA A 103 0.97 16.85 7.25
N MET A 104 1.66 17.20 8.34
CA MET A 104 3.11 17.38 8.35
C MET A 104 3.85 16.09 7.97
N VAL A 105 3.45 14.97 8.57
CA VAL A 105 4.05 13.64 8.33
C VAL A 105 3.74 13.17 6.92
N HIS A 106 2.52 13.44 6.43
CA HIS A 106 2.15 13.19 5.05
C HIS A 106 3.07 13.93 4.07
N ARG A 107 3.28 15.25 4.23
CA ARG A 107 4.20 16.02 3.38
C ARG A 107 5.63 15.48 3.40
N ALA A 108 6.11 15.10 4.58
CA ALA A 108 7.44 14.52 4.73
C ALA A 108 7.56 13.15 4.03
N ALA A 109 6.53 12.31 4.12
CA ALA A 109 6.47 11.03 3.43
C ALA A 109 6.43 11.20 1.91
N VAL A 110 5.61 12.11 1.38
CA VAL A 110 5.58 12.44 -0.06
C VAL A 110 6.94 12.92 -0.54
N THR A 111 7.60 13.79 0.22
CA THR A 111 8.94 14.30 -0.11
C THR A 111 9.96 13.17 -0.15
N ALA A 112 9.99 12.30 0.86
CA ALA A 112 10.91 11.17 0.91
C ALA A 112 10.70 10.16 -0.22
N LEU A 113 9.44 9.81 -0.52
CA LEU A 113 9.11 8.92 -1.63
C LEU A 113 9.43 9.57 -2.98
N THR A 114 9.24 10.88 -3.12
CA THR A 114 9.61 11.60 -4.34
C THR A 114 11.12 11.64 -4.54
N ALA A 115 11.89 11.81 -3.47
CA ALA A 115 13.35 11.72 -3.53
C ALA A 115 13.83 10.32 -3.91
N GLN A 116 13.13 9.27 -3.47
CA GLN A 116 13.49 7.88 -3.76
C GLN A 116 13.04 7.41 -5.16
N TYR A 117 11.84 7.75 -5.59
CA TYR A 117 11.20 7.19 -6.80
C TYR A 117 10.99 8.24 -7.91
N GLY A 118 11.39 9.49 -7.70
CA GLY A 118 11.11 10.63 -8.58
C GLY A 118 9.68 11.14 -8.45
N ALA A 119 9.20 11.94 -9.41
CA ALA A 119 7.83 12.46 -9.38
C ALA A 119 6.78 11.33 -9.44
N PRO A 120 5.66 11.44 -8.71
CA PRO A 120 4.57 10.46 -8.79
C PRO A 120 3.99 10.42 -10.21
N THR A 121 3.69 9.22 -10.70
CA THR A 121 2.99 9.01 -11.97
C THR A 121 1.57 9.56 -11.93
N TYR A 122 0.91 9.45 -10.76
CA TYR A 122 -0.41 10.05 -10.51
C TYR A 122 -0.44 10.74 -9.16
N ALA A 123 -1.10 11.91 -9.12
CA ALA A 123 -1.44 12.62 -7.90
C ALA A 123 -2.94 12.91 -7.91
N CYS A 124 -3.66 12.38 -6.93
CA CYS A 124 -5.11 12.38 -6.89
C CYS A 124 -5.55 13.01 -5.57
N VAL A 125 -6.35 14.07 -5.64
CA VAL A 125 -6.93 14.70 -4.45
C VAL A 125 -8.44 14.65 -4.57
N GLN A 126 -9.08 14.05 -3.56
CA GLN A 126 -10.53 14.03 -3.41
C GLN A 126 -10.88 14.88 -2.20
N ALA A 127 -11.53 16.02 -2.44
CA ALA A 127 -12.02 16.86 -1.37
C ALA A 127 -13.22 16.20 -0.68
N ALA A 128 -13.33 16.36 0.64
CA ALA A 128 -14.52 16.00 1.39
C ALA A 128 -15.71 16.86 0.90
N PRO A 129 -16.82 16.27 0.41
CA PRO A 129 -18.08 17.01 0.36
C PRO A 129 -18.48 17.45 1.78
N ARG A 130 -19.20 18.57 1.90
CA ARG A 130 -19.76 19.12 3.17
C ARG A 130 -20.58 18.11 4.01
N SER A 131 -20.82 16.90 3.52
CA SER A 131 -21.62 15.84 4.12
C SER A 131 -20.81 14.76 4.87
N GLY A 132 -19.64 15.08 5.43
CA GLY A 132 -18.93 14.18 6.34
C GLY A 132 -18.15 13.03 5.70
N ARG A 133 -17.79 13.11 4.42
CA ARG A 133 -16.82 12.17 3.80
C ARG A 133 -15.38 12.60 4.11
N GLN A 134 -14.46 11.65 4.01
CA GLN A 134 -13.03 11.89 4.18
C GLN A 134 -12.43 12.61 2.96
N ALA A 135 -11.53 13.57 3.21
CA ALA A 135 -10.62 14.03 2.17
C ALA A 135 -9.51 12.99 1.99
N ILE A 136 -9.09 12.77 0.74
CA ILE A 136 -8.09 11.76 0.39
C ILE A 136 -7.04 12.40 -0.52
N ASP A 137 -5.77 12.32 -0.14
CA ASP A 137 -4.63 12.55 -1.05
C ASP A 137 -3.98 11.18 -1.34
N GLU A 138 -3.87 10.86 -2.62
CA GLU A 138 -3.27 9.64 -3.11
C GLU A 138 -2.16 9.95 -4.11
N ARG A 139 -0.98 9.37 -3.87
CA ARG A 139 0.19 9.48 -4.74
C ARG A 139 0.64 8.11 -5.19
N ILE A 140 0.83 7.95 -6.49
CA ILE A 140 1.17 6.65 -7.10
C ILE A 140 2.45 6.81 -7.91
N TRP A 141 3.46 6.00 -7.58
CA TRP A 141 4.67 5.83 -8.38
C TRP A 141 4.65 4.44 -9.02
N GLN A 142 5.05 4.38 -10.29
CA GLN A 142 5.30 3.13 -11.00
C GLN A 142 6.74 3.09 -11.44
N ARG A 143 7.52 2.15 -10.93
CA ARG A 143 8.93 1.98 -11.28
C ARG A 143 9.26 0.50 -11.32
N ASP A 144 9.94 0.05 -12.37
CA ASP A 144 10.54 -1.28 -12.46
C ASP A 144 9.59 -2.44 -12.14
N GLY A 145 8.33 -2.35 -12.60
CA GLY A 145 7.30 -3.37 -12.36
C GLY A 145 6.68 -3.35 -10.97
N VAL A 146 6.97 -2.32 -10.17
CA VAL A 146 6.42 -2.09 -8.83
C VAL A 146 5.54 -0.85 -8.82
N VAL A 147 4.45 -0.93 -8.05
CA VAL A 147 3.57 0.20 -7.71
C VAL A 147 3.81 0.56 -6.25
N VAL A 148 4.16 1.82 -6.01
CA VAL A 148 4.20 2.44 -4.69
C VAL A 148 3.02 3.39 -4.60
N ARG A 149 2.10 3.15 -3.66
CA ARG A 149 0.88 3.94 -3.47
C ARG A 149 0.85 4.50 -2.06
N LEU A 150 1.02 5.80 -1.92
CA LEU A 150 0.76 6.51 -0.68
C LEU A 150 -0.70 6.93 -0.63
N VAL A 151 -1.34 6.72 0.51
CA VAL A 151 -2.71 7.17 0.79
C VAL A 151 -2.71 7.92 2.12
N PHE A 152 -3.22 9.14 2.07
CA PHE A 152 -3.54 9.95 3.23
C PHE A 152 -5.04 10.20 3.27
N ARG A 153 -5.72 9.75 4.34
CA ARG A 153 -7.15 9.97 4.58
C ARG A 153 -7.33 10.86 5.79
N GLU A 154 -8.08 11.92 5.60
CA GLU A 154 -8.42 12.89 6.63
C GLU A 154 -9.94 12.92 6.85
N GLN A 155 -10.39 12.60 8.06
CA GLN A 155 -11.75 12.92 8.51
C GLN A 155 -11.75 14.39 8.94
N ASP A 156 -12.47 15.22 8.19
CA ASP A 156 -12.33 16.67 8.06
C ASP A 156 -12.52 17.52 9.32
N LEU A 157 -11.80 18.67 9.36
CA LEU A 157 -12.31 20.04 9.63
C LEU A 157 -11.47 21.15 8.90
N GLY A 158 -11.01 20.92 7.66
CA GLY A 158 -10.70 22.00 6.70
C GLY A 158 -9.29 22.06 6.08
N VAL A 159 -8.42 21.06 6.25
CA VAL A 159 -6.99 21.17 5.85
C VAL A 159 -6.74 20.84 4.37
N LEU A 160 -7.52 20.01 3.70
CA LEU A 160 -7.38 19.74 2.25
C LEU A 160 -8.30 20.57 1.35
N VAL A 161 -8.93 21.63 1.89
CA VAL A 161 -9.69 22.57 1.06
C VAL A 161 -8.71 23.54 0.38
N PRO A 162 -8.62 23.61 -0.96
CA PRO A 162 -7.92 24.71 -1.59
C PRO A 162 -8.67 26.01 -1.29
N ARG A 163 -8.19 26.78 -0.30
CA ARG A 163 -8.66 28.15 -0.09
C ARG A 163 -7.93 29.03 -1.09
N ARG A 164 -8.66 29.61 -2.05
CA ARG A 164 -8.13 30.70 -2.89
C ARG A 164 -7.90 31.91 -1.99
N LEU A 165 -6.71 31.99 -1.42
CA LEU A 165 -6.18 33.23 -0.87
C LEU A 165 -5.59 33.98 -2.06
N GLY A 166 -5.75 35.30 -2.07
CA GLY A 166 -5.49 36.15 -3.23
C GLY A 166 -4.10 36.01 -3.83
N VAL A 167 -3.94 36.65 -4.99
CA VAL A 167 -2.65 36.86 -5.65
C VAL A 167 -1.59 37.30 -4.63
N ASP A 168 -0.47 36.58 -4.61
CA ASP A 168 0.79 36.94 -3.95
C ASP A 168 0.99 36.56 -2.47
N ASP A 169 0.69 35.33 -2.06
CA ASP A 169 1.42 34.75 -0.89
C ASP A 169 1.39 33.21 -0.81
N TRP A 170 2.54 32.58 -0.56
CA TRP A 170 2.66 31.14 -0.32
C TRP A 170 2.23 30.83 1.13
N GLN A 171 0.94 30.66 1.38
CA GLN A 171 0.44 30.54 2.75
C GLN A 171 0.66 29.16 3.41
N VAL A 172 1.13 29.26 4.65
CA VAL A 172 1.43 28.23 5.63
C VAL A 172 0.17 27.47 6.06
N TRP A 173 0.30 26.15 6.22
CA TRP A 173 -0.75 25.25 6.71
C TRP A 173 -0.67 25.19 8.24
N GLU A 174 -1.72 25.60 8.96
CA GLU A 174 -1.83 25.31 10.41
C GLU A 174 -2.34 23.87 10.62
N PRO A 175 -1.66 23.04 11.44
CA PRO A 175 -2.15 21.70 11.75
C PRO A 175 -3.35 21.78 12.70
N SER A 176 -4.46 21.11 12.37
CA SER A 176 -5.51 20.85 13.36
C SER A 176 -4.97 19.89 14.42
N LEU A 177 -5.05 20.28 15.69
CA LEU A 177 -4.57 19.50 16.85
C LEU A 177 -5.68 18.59 17.42
N GLU A 178 -6.88 18.59 16.87
CA GLU A 178 -8.05 17.85 17.37
C GLU A 178 -8.39 16.62 16.50
N GLY A 179 -7.78 15.48 16.82
CA GLY A 179 -8.52 14.33 17.35
C GLY A 179 -9.38 13.39 16.48
N MET A 180 -9.44 13.48 15.15
CA MET A 180 -10.14 12.48 14.32
C MET A 180 -9.18 11.46 13.66
N PRO A 181 -9.58 10.19 13.44
CA PRO A 181 -8.68 9.16 12.95
C PRO A 181 -8.26 9.42 11.50
N GLN A 182 -7.07 9.99 11.35
CA GLN A 182 -6.37 10.09 10.08
C GLN A 182 -5.66 8.76 9.78
N GLN A 183 -5.57 8.40 8.51
CA GLN A 183 -4.81 7.24 8.06
C GLN A 183 -3.72 7.69 7.10
N LEU A 184 -2.49 7.23 7.33
CA LEU A 184 -1.37 7.41 6.42
C LEU A 184 -0.67 6.08 6.25
N PHE A 185 -0.73 5.55 5.03
CA PHE A 185 0.01 4.35 4.68
C PHE A 185 0.59 4.44 3.27
N VAL A 186 1.66 3.69 3.07
CA VAL A 186 2.28 3.43 1.78
C VAL A 186 2.16 1.94 1.51
N ARG A 187 1.66 1.57 0.35
CA ARG A 187 1.63 0.19 -0.13
C ARG A 187 2.64 0.03 -1.25
N ILE A 188 3.45 -1.01 -1.18
CA ILE A 188 4.41 -1.39 -2.20
C ILE A 188 4.04 -2.80 -2.65
N ALA A 189 3.78 -2.94 -3.94
CA ALA A 189 3.32 -4.19 -4.51
C ALA A 189 3.66 -4.30 -6.01
N PRO A 190 3.66 -5.51 -6.57
CA PRO A 190 3.89 -5.73 -7.99
C PRO A 190 2.79 -5.08 -8.84
N ALA A 191 3.16 -4.47 -9.96
CA ALA A 191 2.23 -3.76 -10.84
C ALA A 191 1.12 -4.66 -11.40
N ALA A 192 1.40 -5.95 -11.61
CA ALA A 192 0.41 -6.91 -12.10
C ALA A 192 -0.75 -7.17 -11.12
N GLY A 193 -0.56 -6.86 -9.83
CA GLY A 193 -1.52 -7.14 -8.76
C GLY A 193 -2.15 -5.90 -8.12
N GLU A 194 -1.78 -4.70 -8.55
CA GLU A 194 -2.32 -3.44 -8.03
C GLU A 194 -2.97 -2.62 -9.13
N PRO A 195 -4.10 -1.94 -8.86
CA PRO A 195 -4.64 -0.97 -9.79
C PRO A 195 -3.61 0.13 -10.03
N VAL A 196 -3.53 0.58 -11.27
CA VAL A 196 -2.58 1.60 -11.71
C VAL A 196 -3.32 2.88 -12.12
N SER A 197 -4.24 3.30 -11.26
CA SER A 197 -5.03 4.51 -11.45
C SER A 197 -5.36 5.12 -10.10
N CYS A 198 -5.73 6.40 -10.11
CA CYS A 198 -6.50 6.98 -9.02
C CYS A 198 -7.76 6.12 -8.83
N GLY A 199 -8.04 5.72 -7.60
CA GLY A 199 -9.30 5.06 -7.31
C GLY A 199 -10.43 6.10 -7.28
N ALA A 200 -11.50 5.87 -8.04
CA ALA A 200 -12.82 6.13 -7.47
C ALA A 200 -13.07 4.96 -6.51
N LEU A 201 -12.75 5.15 -5.23
CA LEU A 201 -13.10 4.15 -4.22
C LEU A 201 -14.56 4.44 -3.79
N PRO A 202 -15.36 3.38 -3.55
CA PRO A 202 -16.80 3.48 -3.29
C PRO A 202 -17.17 4.46 -2.17
#